data_AF-A0A3D4TRX0-F1
#
_entry.id   AF-A0A3D4TRX0-F1
#
_cell.length_a   1.000
_cell.length_b   1.000
_cell.length_c   1.000
_cell.angle_alpha   90.00
_cell.angle_beta   90.00
_cell.angle_gamma   90.00
#
_symmetry.space_group_name_H-M   'P 1'
#
loop_
_entity.id
_entity.type
_entity.pdbx_description
1 polymer ?
#
loop_
_entity_poly.entity_id
_entity_poly.type
_entity_poly.pdbx_seq_one_letter_code
_entity_poly.pdbx_strand_id
1 'polypeptide(L)'
;MKPLAPGTVIFHRHRGYGVIVSVNLLTGWISARFGSEVRTLDLNLSSDEVQHADGAPILFRRAPPDRMPHARLMAMVRELHRTGYQRLYLYSWPKPSGLHWRWHLFTGPRQWIERPWREGWYGSGADYNFNPVMGWGDTPSATPEDLAHLLAQFDPQGLAQALGNDEEHSNWFEMVCATLLPDYAFSLGWHDNGNIPEHLPVIPIRRNVPEYAGPPLPWPPGWRHIWRTSGKSPLLRYDPPVRTTYRITPEPQD
;
A
#
# COMPACT_ATOMS: atom_id res chain seq x y z
N MET A 1 -7.34 13.34 28.77
CA MET A 1 -8.23 13.04 27.62
C MET A 1 -9.58 12.63 28.16
N LYS A 2 -10.70 13.11 27.58
CA LYS A 2 -12.02 12.63 27.97
C LYS A 2 -12.23 11.23 27.39
N PRO A 3 -12.77 10.27 28.17
CA PRO A 3 -13.02 8.93 27.68
C PRO A 3 -14.10 8.97 26.58
N LEU A 4 -13.93 8.13 25.57
CA LEU A 4 -14.92 7.91 24.52
C LEU A 4 -15.45 6.49 24.65
N ALA A 5 -16.72 6.37 25.00
CA ALA A 5 -17.40 5.10 25.24
C ALA A 5 -18.86 5.17 24.78
N PRO A 6 -19.53 4.02 24.60
CA PRO A 6 -20.99 3.99 24.45
C PRO A 6 -21.68 4.82 25.55
N GLY A 7 -22.68 5.61 25.16
CA GLY A 7 -23.36 6.60 26.01
C GLY A 7 -22.74 8.00 25.98
N THR A 8 -21.57 8.19 25.36
CA THR A 8 -20.96 9.52 25.23
C THR A 8 -21.79 10.37 24.27
N VAL A 9 -22.17 11.58 24.71
CA VAL A 9 -22.84 12.57 23.88
C VAL A 9 -21.81 13.32 23.05
N ILE A 10 -22.06 13.37 21.75
CA ILE A 10 -21.21 14.01 20.75
C ILE A 10 -22.00 15.05 19.96
N PHE A 11 -21.28 15.97 19.35
CA PHE A 11 -21.80 16.93 18.40
C PHE A 11 -21.17 16.65 17.02
N HIS A 12 -22.03 16.54 16.01
CA HIS A 12 -21.63 16.40 14.61
C HIS A 12 -22.14 17.62 13.83
N ARG A 13 -21.26 18.27 13.08
CA ARG A 13 -21.51 19.57 12.41
C ARG A 13 -22.86 19.66 11.68
N HIS A 14 -23.22 18.61 10.92
CA HIS A 14 -24.42 18.61 10.10
C HIS A 14 -25.64 17.95 10.75
N ARG A 15 -25.47 17.22 11.84
CA ARG A 15 -26.51 16.37 12.45
C ARG A 15 -26.86 16.77 13.88
N GLY A 16 -26.12 17.72 14.45
CA GLY A 16 -26.32 18.17 15.82
C GLY A 16 -25.87 17.12 16.83
N TYR A 17 -26.61 17.03 17.93
CA TYR A 17 -26.28 16.15 19.04
C TYR A 17 -26.65 14.69 18.75
N GLY A 18 -25.70 13.80 19.03
CA GLY A 18 -25.87 12.36 18.95
C GLY A 18 -25.29 11.65 20.16
N VAL A 19 -25.64 10.38 20.32
CA VAL A 19 -25.14 9.51 21.37
C VAL A 19 -24.43 8.33 20.74
N ILE A 20 -23.19 8.09 21.17
CA ILE A 20 -22.40 6.94 20.74
C ILE A 20 -23.04 5.65 21.29
N VAL A 21 -23.21 4.67 20.42
CA VAL A 21 -23.80 3.36 20.73
C VAL A 21 -22.75 2.26 20.71
N SER A 22 -21.73 2.39 19.87
CA SER A 22 -20.59 1.47 19.78
C SER A 22 -19.31 2.26 19.52
N VAL A 23 -18.17 1.72 19.97
CA VAL A 23 -16.85 2.33 19.74
C VAL A 23 -15.85 1.24 19.37
N ASN A 24 -15.14 1.44 18.27
CA ASN A 24 -13.93 0.72 17.91
C ASN A 24 -12.73 1.68 17.90
N LEU A 25 -12.05 1.80 19.05
CA LEU A 25 -10.90 2.68 19.20
C LEU A 25 -9.64 2.19 18.45
N LEU A 26 -9.61 0.94 17.93
CA LEU A 26 -8.50 0.48 17.11
C LEU A 26 -8.56 1.09 15.70
N THR A 27 -9.77 1.21 15.16
CA THR A 27 -10.01 1.69 13.79
C THR A 27 -10.53 3.13 13.73
N GLY A 28 -10.98 3.69 14.86
CA GLY A 28 -11.55 5.03 14.93
C GLY A 28 -13.01 5.12 14.53
N TRP A 29 -13.66 3.98 14.28
CA TRP A 29 -15.08 3.92 13.98
C TRP A 29 -15.92 3.96 15.25
N ILE A 30 -16.98 4.75 15.21
CA ILE A 30 -18.03 4.79 16.20
C ILE A 30 -19.37 4.61 15.50
N SER A 31 -20.32 3.93 16.13
CA SER A 31 -21.71 4.03 15.71
C SER A 31 -22.40 5.04 16.63
N ALA A 32 -23.09 6.02 16.09
CA ALA A 32 -23.83 7.03 16.84
C ALA A 32 -25.28 7.15 16.37
N ARG A 33 -26.17 7.48 17.29
CA ARG A 33 -27.57 7.78 16.98
C ARG A 33 -27.85 9.26 17.20
N PHE A 34 -28.44 9.90 16.20
CA PHE A 34 -28.86 11.30 16.27
C PHE A 34 -30.36 11.39 16.54
N GLY A 35 -30.79 12.45 17.22
CA GLY A 35 -32.17 12.56 17.73
C GLY A 35 -33.26 12.45 16.66
N SER A 36 -32.99 12.92 15.44
CA SER A 36 -33.91 12.83 14.30
C SER A 36 -33.82 11.53 13.51
N GLU A 37 -32.95 10.60 13.90
CA GLU A 37 -32.61 9.41 13.09
C GLU A 37 -33.09 8.12 13.76
N VAL A 38 -33.74 7.28 12.95
CA VAL A 38 -34.24 5.96 13.36
C VAL A 38 -33.11 4.93 13.48
N ARG A 39 -32.04 5.10 12.69
CA ARG A 39 -30.91 4.17 12.62
C ARG A 39 -29.65 4.78 13.24
N THR A 40 -28.76 3.89 13.68
CA THR A 40 -27.38 4.25 14.02
C THR A 40 -26.60 4.52 12.73
N LEU A 41 -25.73 5.51 12.78
CA LEU A 41 -24.82 5.88 11.71
C LEU A 41 -23.39 5.57 12.15
N ASP A 42 -22.63 4.95 11.27
CA ASP A 42 -21.20 4.73 11.49
C ASP A 42 -20.44 6.00 11.06
N LEU A 43 -19.60 6.49 11.97
CA LEU A 43 -18.77 7.68 11.81
C LEU A 43 -17.33 7.30 12.12
N ASN A 44 -16.39 7.94 11.44
CA ASN A 44 -14.97 7.84 11.70
C ASN A 44 -14.48 9.12 12.40
N LEU A 45 -13.89 8.95 13.59
CA LEU A 45 -13.43 10.05 14.44
C LEU A 45 -12.32 10.89 13.80
N SER A 46 -11.67 10.40 12.75
CA SER A 46 -10.62 11.13 12.02
C SER A 46 -11.14 12.01 10.88
N SER A 47 -12.33 11.73 10.32
CA SER A 47 -12.85 12.40 9.14
C SER A 47 -14.19 13.12 9.34
N ASP A 48 -15.06 12.62 10.22
CA ASP A 48 -16.45 13.09 10.32
C ASP A 48 -16.64 14.30 11.26
N GLU A 49 -15.58 15.06 11.54
CA GLU A 49 -15.59 16.31 12.33
C GLU A 49 -16.43 16.23 13.62
N VAL A 50 -16.25 15.14 14.39
CA VAL A 50 -17.02 14.88 15.62
C VAL A 50 -16.36 15.53 16.83
N GLN A 51 -17.16 16.16 17.69
CA GLN A 51 -16.72 16.78 18.94
C GLN A 51 -17.50 16.22 20.13
N HIS A 52 -16.98 16.40 21.34
CA HIS A 52 -17.79 16.22 22.54
C HIS A 52 -18.93 17.25 22.57
N ALA A 53 -20.00 16.95 23.30
CA ALA A 53 -21.17 17.83 23.39
C ALA A 53 -20.86 19.26 23.90
N ASP A 54 -19.78 19.44 24.65
CA ASP A 54 -19.32 20.74 25.15
C ASP A 54 -18.39 21.48 24.16
N GLY A 55 -18.27 20.98 22.92
CA GLY A 55 -17.40 21.55 21.89
C GLY A 55 -15.93 21.15 22.03
N ALA A 56 -15.56 20.35 23.04
CA ALA A 56 -14.20 19.85 23.15
C ALA A 56 -13.89 18.91 21.97
N PRO A 57 -12.77 19.11 21.24
CA PRO A 57 -12.44 18.25 20.10
C PRO A 57 -12.15 16.82 20.56
N ILE A 58 -12.71 15.84 19.86
CA ILE A 58 -12.31 14.45 20.04
C ILE A 58 -11.02 14.24 19.25
N LEU A 59 -9.90 14.12 19.96
CA LEU A 59 -8.59 13.91 19.36
C LEU A 59 -8.35 12.42 19.17
N PHE A 60 -8.96 11.84 18.14
CA PHE A 60 -8.63 10.50 17.68
C PHE A 60 -7.70 10.61 16.48
N ARG A 61 -6.41 10.26 16.67
CA ARG A 61 -5.35 10.25 15.64
C ARG A 61 -5.58 11.33 14.55
N ARG A 62 -5.36 12.61 14.90
CA ARG A 62 -5.60 13.76 14.00
C ARG A 62 -4.75 13.76 12.73
N ALA A 63 -3.68 13.00 12.69
CA ALA A 63 -3.02 12.68 11.43
C ALA A 63 -3.75 11.46 10.84
N PRO A 64 -4.36 11.55 9.63
CA PRO A 64 -4.56 10.33 8.83
C PRO A 64 -3.22 9.59 8.86
N PRO A 65 -3.19 8.24 8.94
CA PRO A 65 -1.90 7.56 9.10
C PRO A 65 -0.95 8.14 8.06
N ASP A 66 0.21 8.62 8.54
CA ASP A 66 1.14 9.43 7.75
C ASP A 66 1.48 8.75 6.42
N ARG A 67 1.25 7.44 6.33
CA ARG A 67 1.59 6.55 5.23
C ARG A 67 0.32 6.04 4.56
N MET A 68 -0.03 6.63 3.43
CA MET A 68 -1.04 6.08 2.53
C MET A 68 -0.69 4.61 2.17
N PRO A 69 -1.66 3.75 1.85
CA PRO A 69 -1.42 2.34 1.60
C PRO A 69 -0.32 2.06 0.57
N HIS A 70 -0.20 2.90 -0.46
CA HIS A 70 0.90 2.81 -1.42
C HIS A 70 2.27 3.00 -0.78
N ALA A 71 2.42 4.03 0.03
CA ALA A 71 3.70 4.35 0.65
C ALA A 71 4.08 3.29 1.71
N ARG A 72 3.08 2.68 2.38
CA ARG A 72 3.29 1.49 3.21
C ARG A 72 3.82 0.31 2.39
N LEU A 73 3.22 0.05 1.23
CA LEU A 73 3.66 -0.99 0.31
C LEU A 73 5.09 -0.74 -0.21
N MET A 74 5.40 0.49 -0.63
CA MET A 74 6.74 0.88 -1.05
C MET A 74 7.77 0.72 0.07
N ALA A 75 7.45 1.19 1.28
CA ALA A 75 8.35 1.08 2.42
C ALA A 75 8.62 -0.39 2.80
N MET A 76 7.60 -1.25 2.77
CA MET A 76 7.77 -2.69 2.99
C MET A 76 8.68 -3.33 1.93
N VAL A 77 8.47 -3.03 0.65
CA VAL A 77 9.32 -3.56 -0.43
C VAL A 77 10.76 -3.06 -0.29
N ARG A 78 10.96 -1.80 0.10
CA ARG A 78 12.28 -1.21 0.39
C ARG A 78 13.00 -1.98 1.50
N GLU A 79 12.27 -2.32 2.57
CA GLU A 79 12.82 -3.10 3.69
C GLU A 79 13.19 -4.52 3.27
N LEU A 80 12.36 -5.15 2.43
CA LEU A 80 12.66 -6.46 1.85
C LEU A 80 13.89 -6.43 0.92
N HIS A 81 14.08 -5.37 0.14
CA HIS A 81 15.29 -5.20 -0.68
C HIS A 81 16.56 -5.10 0.16
N ARG A 82 16.51 -4.36 1.28
CA ARG A 82 17.63 -4.21 2.22
C ARG A 82 18.01 -5.51 2.92
N THR A 83 17.06 -6.44 3.03
CA THR A 83 17.26 -7.76 3.63
C THR A 83 17.58 -8.86 2.60
N GLY A 84 17.79 -8.51 1.31
CA GLY A 84 18.27 -9.42 0.27
C GLY A 84 17.19 -10.00 -0.66
N TYR A 85 15.94 -9.57 -0.53
CA TYR A 85 14.84 -9.94 -1.43
C TYR A 85 14.76 -9.00 -2.64
N GLN A 86 15.88 -8.73 -3.31
CA GLN A 86 15.98 -7.70 -4.36
C GLN A 86 15.23 -8.08 -5.65
N ARG A 87 14.87 -9.35 -5.81
CA ARG A 87 14.05 -9.86 -6.93
C ARG A 87 12.54 -9.77 -6.64
N LEU A 88 12.14 -8.91 -5.70
CA LEU A 88 10.77 -8.49 -5.49
C LEU A 88 10.51 -7.22 -6.29
N TYR A 89 9.53 -7.24 -7.19
CA TYR A 89 9.19 -6.08 -8.02
C TYR A 89 7.77 -5.61 -7.71
N LEU A 90 7.61 -4.30 -7.56
CA LEU A 90 6.33 -3.64 -7.35
C LEU A 90 5.91 -2.92 -8.63
N TYR A 91 4.71 -3.24 -9.11
CA TYR A 91 4.04 -2.46 -10.14
C TYR A 91 2.76 -1.86 -9.58
N SER A 92 2.56 -0.56 -9.74
CA SER A 92 1.28 0.09 -9.40
C SER A 92 0.83 1.01 -10.52
N TRP A 93 -0.47 1.25 -10.60
CA TRP A 93 -1.05 2.18 -11.57
C TRP A 93 -2.45 2.64 -11.13
N PRO A 94 -2.88 3.84 -11.53
CA PRO A 94 -4.24 4.30 -11.26
C PRO A 94 -5.27 3.53 -12.09
N LYS A 95 -6.46 3.29 -11.53
CA LYS A 95 -7.64 2.96 -12.31
C LYS A 95 -8.13 4.19 -13.08
N PRO A 96 -8.90 4.03 -14.17
CA PRO A 96 -9.44 5.15 -14.94
C PRO A 96 -10.23 6.18 -14.12
N SER A 97 -10.79 5.80 -12.97
CA SER A 97 -11.48 6.72 -12.07
C SER A 97 -10.56 7.71 -11.34
N GLY A 98 -9.24 7.49 -11.31
CA GLY A 98 -8.28 8.32 -10.57
C GLY A 98 -8.42 8.27 -9.05
N LEU A 99 -9.34 7.44 -8.53
CA LEU A 99 -9.64 7.32 -7.10
C LEU A 99 -9.16 5.99 -6.51
N HIS A 100 -8.64 5.10 -7.34
CA HIS A 100 -8.19 3.78 -6.93
C HIS A 100 -6.90 3.45 -7.66
N TRP A 101 -6.02 2.72 -6.99
CA TRP A 101 -4.79 2.21 -7.55
C TRP A 101 -4.80 0.70 -7.46
N ARG A 102 -4.30 0.06 -8.51
CA ARG A 102 -3.95 -1.34 -8.48
C ARG A 102 -2.46 -1.46 -8.16
N TRP A 103 -2.11 -2.56 -7.52
CA TRP A 103 -0.73 -2.91 -7.29
C TRP A 103 -0.54 -4.40 -7.48
N HIS A 104 0.57 -4.78 -8.08
CA HIS A 104 1.03 -6.14 -8.28
C HIS A 104 2.43 -6.29 -7.68
N LEU A 105 2.68 -7.41 -7.03
CA LEU A 105 4.00 -7.88 -6.65
C LEU A 105 4.39 -9.06 -7.53
N PHE A 106 5.65 -9.08 -7.93
CA PHE A 106 6.24 -10.13 -8.74
C PHE A 106 7.54 -10.60 -8.11
N THR A 107 7.89 -11.86 -8.35
CA THR A 107 9.09 -12.48 -7.82
C THR A 107 9.85 -13.20 -8.91
N GLY A 108 11.16 -13.35 -8.74
CA GLY A 108 12.01 -14.15 -9.63
C GLY A 108 12.87 -13.32 -10.60
N PRO A 109 13.53 -13.98 -11.57
CA PRO A 109 14.45 -13.31 -12.48
C PRO A 109 13.70 -12.62 -13.62
N ARG A 110 13.59 -11.28 -13.57
CA ARG A 110 13.21 -10.33 -14.64
C ARG A 110 12.07 -10.71 -15.65
N GLN A 111 11.22 -11.70 -15.36
CA GLN A 111 10.00 -12.07 -16.12
C GLN A 111 8.71 -11.55 -15.44
N TRP A 112 8.81 -10.36 -14.87
CA TRP A 112 7.95 -9.88 -13.80
C TRP A 112 6.71 -9.09 -14.27
N ILE A 113 6.25 -9.27 -15.51
CA ILE A 113 4.99 -8.67 -16.00
C ILE A 113 4.03 -9.74 -16.53
N GLU A 114 4.45 -11.01 -16.66
CA GLU A 114 3.60 -12.06 -17.25
C GLU A 114 2.51 -12.54 -16.28
N ARG A 115 2.83 -12.69 -15.00
CA ARG A 115 1.85 -13.06 -13.97
C ARG A 115 2.24 -12.51 -12.60
N PRO A 116 1.36 -11.73 -11.94
CA PRO A 116 1.62 -11.28 -10.58
C PRO A 116 1.67 -12.47 -9.63
N TRP A 117 2.64 -12.44 -8.71
CA TRP A 117 2.63 -13.32 -7.56
C TRP A 117 1.52 -12.91 -6.59
N ARG A 118 1.39 -11.60 -6.34
CA ARG A 118 0.32 -11.01 -5.53
C ARG A 118 -0.25 -9.78 -6.21
N GLU A 119 -1.52 -9.53 -5.99
CA GLU A 119 -2.22 -8.37 -6.53
C GLU A 119 -3.24 -7.84 -5.53
N GLY A 120 -3.54 -6.56 -5.64
CA GLY A 120 -4.55 -5.91 -4.84
C GLY A 120 -4.86 -4.51 -5.34
N TRP A 121 -5.67 -3.81 -4.56
CA TRP A 121 -6.04 -2.44 -4.85
C TRP A 121 -6.31 -1.64 -3.58
N TYR A 122 -6.14 -0.33 -3.65
CA TYR A 122 -6.53 0.61 -2.60
C TYR A 122 -7.17 1.86 -3.21
N GLY A 123 -8.00 2.55 -2.43
CA GLY A 123 -8.59 3.83 -2.80
C GLY A 123 -7.80 5.03 -2.26
N SER A 124 -8.06 6.22 -2.82
CA SER A 124 -7.60 7.52 -2.29
C SER A 124 -8.43 8.04 -1.11
N GLY A 125 -9.55 7.37 -0.80
CA GLY A 125 -10.45 7.77 0.28
C GLY A 125 -9.81 7.57 1.65
N ALA A 126 -10.13 8.44 2.61
CA ALA A 126 -9.63 8.33 3.97
C ALA A 126 -9.91 6.95 4.58
N ASP A 127 -11.05 6.33 4.25
CA ASP A 127 -11.45 5.00 4.73
C ASP A 127 -10.46 3.87 4.36
N TYR A 128 -9.71 4.01 3.26
CA TYR A 128 -8.73 3.01 2.82
C TYR A 128 -7.41 3.07 3.58
N ASN A 129 -7.15 4.19 4.25
CA ASN A 129 -5.98 4.33 5.12
C ASN A 129 -6.11 3.49 6.39
N PHE A 130 -7.34 3.08 6.74
CA PHE A 130 -7.66 2.38 7.98
C PHE A 130 -7.99 0.90 7.79
N ASN A 131 -7.99 0.39 6.55
CA ASN A 131 -8.28 -1.01 6.25
C ASN A 131 -6.98 -1.80 5.96
N PRO A 132 -6.96 -3.10 6.28
CA PRO A 132 -5.95 -4.02 5.76
C PRO A 132 -6.04 -4.03 4.22
N VAL A 133 -5.10 -3.37 3.56
CA VAL A 133 -5.09 -3.22 2.10
C VAL A 133 -4.34 -4.37 1.44
N MET A 134 -3.38 -4.96 2.16
CA MET A 134 -2.50 -5.97 1.60
C MET A 134 -3.11 -7.37 1.71
N GLY A 135 -4.07 -7.57 2.63
CA GLY A 135 -4.91 -8.76 2.67
C GLY A 135 -4.27 -9.98 3.35
N TRP A 136 -3.11 -9.81 3.98
CA TRP A 136 -2.37 -10.84 4.72
C TRP A 136 -2.28 -10.54 6.22
N GLY A 137 -3.29 -9.85 6.77
CA GLY A 137 -3.34 -9.49 8.20
C GLY A 137 -2.60 -8.19 8.54
N ASP A 138 -2.37 -7.31 7.56
CA ASP A 138 -1.71 -6.03 7.79
C ASP A 138 -2.55 -5.10 8.68
N THR A 139 -1.92 -4.39 9.61
CA THR A 139 -2.59 -3.38 10.43
C THR A 139 -2.22 -1.97 9.95
N PRO A 140 -3.13 -0.99 10.03
CA PRO A 140 -2.86 0.38 9.56
C PRO A 140 -1.61 1.03 10.16
N SER A 141 -1.21 0.62 11.37
CA SER A 141 -0.03 1.12 12.08
C SER A 141 1.21 0.23 11.99
N ALA A 142 1.15 -0.89 11.26
CA ALA A 142 2.29 -1.80 11.12
C ALA A 142 3.49 -1.06 10.51
N THR A 143 4.68 -1.28 11.09
CA THR A 143 5.92 -0.75 10.52
C THR A 143 6.29 -1.50 9.23
N PRO A 144 7.18 -0.97 8.39
CA PRO A 144 7.67 -1.69 7.21
C PRO A 144 8.23 -3.07 7.54
N GLU A 145 8.92 -3.20 8.68
CA GLU A 145 9.48 -4.44 9.20
C GLU A 145 8.36 -5.41 9.61
N ASP A 146 7.35 -4.94 10.36
CA ASP A 146 6.18 -5.76 10.72
C ASP A 146 5.44 -6.27 9.47
N LEU A 147 5.27 -5.41 8.46
CA LEU A 147 4.64 -5.76 7.19
C LEU A 147 5.45 -6.82 6.42
N ALA A 148 6.78 -6.69 6.40
CA ALA A 148 7.67 -7.67 5.79
C ALA A 148 7.60 -9.02 6.52
N HIS A 149 7.59 -9.01 7.86
CA HIS A 149 7.40 -10.21 8.66
C HIS A 149 6.05 -10.88 8.43
N LEU A 150 4.96 -10.10 8.36
CA LEU A 150 3.62 -10.61 8.07
C LEU A 150 3.56 -11.26 6.68
N LEU A 151 4.15 -10.63 5.66
CA LEU A 151 4.24 -11.21 4.32
C LEU A 151 5.02 -12.54 4.34
N ALA A 152 6.15 -12.58 5.05
CA ALA A 152 6.98 -13.78 5.19
C ALA A 152 6.25 -14.93 5.89
N GLN A 153 5.41 -14.63 6.89
CA GLN A 153 4.57 -15.63 7.58
C GLN A 153 3.42 -16.11 6.69
N PHE A 154 2.80 -15.19 5.96
CA PHE A 154 1.63 -15.46 5.14
C PHE A 154 1.96 -16.29 3.89
N ASP A 155 3.07 -15.99 3.21
CA ASP A 155 3.50 -16.72 2.01
C ASP A 155 5.03 -16.85 1.92
N PRO A 156 5.62 -17.74 2.73
CA PRO A 156 7.06 -17.95 2.76
C PRO A 156 7.60 -18.52 1.44
N GLN A 157 6.82 -19.36 0.75
CA GLN A 157 7.26 -20.02 -0.49
C GLN A 157 7.35 -19.02 -1.65
N GLY A 158 6.36 -18.14 -1.78
CA GLY A 158 6.40 -17.09 -2.78
C GLY A 158 7.48 -16.06 -2.51
N LEU A 159 7.67 -15.67 -1.25
CA LEU A 159 8.71 -14.71 -0.86
C LEU A 159 10.12 -15.27 -1.11
N ALA A 160 10.33 -16.58 -0.92
CA ALA A 160 11.60 -17.23 -1.21
C ALA A 160 12.05 -17.05 -2.68
N GLN A 161 11.12 -16.88 -3.62
CA GLN A 161 11.45 -16.61 -5.03
C GLN A 161 12.00 -15.20 -5.27
N ALA A 162 11.71 -14.26 -4.36
CA ALA A 162 12.28 -12.92 -4.39
C ALA A 162 13.72 -12.86 -3.84
N LEU A 163 14.19 -13.93 -3.18
CA LEU A 163 15.52 -13.98 -2.61
C LEU A 163 16.58 -13.97 -3.71
N GLY A 164 17.58 -13.11 -3.53
CA GLY A 164 18.72 -12.98 -4.42
C GLY A 164 18.91 -11.56 -4.94
N ASN A 165 20.04 -11.33 -5.59
CA ASN A 165 20.48 -10.00 -5.94
C ASN A 165 19.87 -9.52 -7.28
N ASP A 166 19.48 -8.26 -7.29
CA ASP A 166 19.19 -7.41 -8.46
C ASP A 166 19.49 -5.95 -8.06
N GLU A 167 20.79 -5.66 -7.90
CA GLU A 167 21.28 -4.39 -7.36
C GLU A 167 20.85 -3.19 -8.22
N GLU A 168 20.74 -3.38 -9.53
CA GLU A 168 20.29 -2.36 -10.46
C GLU A 168 18.85 -1.93 -10.11
N HIS A 169 17.95 -2.90 -9.93
CA HIS A 169 16.57 -2.64 -9.56
C HIS A 169 16.45 -2.11 -8.13
N SER A 170 17.15 -2.70 -7.16
CA SER A 170 17.05 -2.28 -5.76
C SER A 170 17.59 -0.86 -5.55
N ASN A 171 18.68 -0.47 -6.22
CA ASN A 171 19.21 0.89 -6.15
C ASN A 171 18.25 1.91 -6.79
N TRP A 172 17.64 1.56 -7.92
CA TRP A 172 16.59 2.37 -8.51
C TRP A 172 15.40 2.54 -7.55
N PHE A 173 14.93 1.44 -6.95
CA PHE A 173 13.78 1.46 -6.06
C PHE A 173 14.05 2.24 -4.77
N GLU A 174 15.26 2.12 -4.21
CA GLU A 174 15.74 2.90 -3.05
C GLU A 174 15.73 4.40 -3.35
N MET A 175 16.24 4.82 -4.52
CA MET A 175 16.22 6.22 -4.95
C MET A 175 14.78 6.75 -5.11
N VAL A 176 13.90 5.98 -5.74
CA VAL A 176 12.49 6.34 -5.87
C VAL A 176 11.81 6.46 -4.49
N CYS A 177 12.06 5.50 -3.59
CA CYS A 177 11.54 5.54 -2.23
C CYS A 177 12.06 6.73 -1.44
N ALA A 178 13.35 7.04 -1.52
CA ALA A 178 13.94 8.20 -0.85
C ALA A 178 13.33 9.52 -1.33
N THR A 179 12.91 9.57 -2.60
CA THR A 179 12.29 10.75 -3.20
C THR A 179 10.81 10.89 -2.85
N LEU A 180 10.04 9.80 -2.86
CA LEU A 180 8.57 9.85 -2.78
C LEU A 180 7.99 9.51 -1.40
N LEU A 181 8.70 8.75 -0.56
CA LEU A 181 8.21 8.39 0.77
C LEU A 181 8.12 9.57 1.75
N PRO A 182 8.95 10.62 1.71
CA PRO A 182 8.81 11.75 2.65
C PRO A 182 7.42 12.41 2.61
N ASP A 183 6.82 12.49 1.41
CA ASP A 183 5.49 13.10 1.24
C ASP A 183 4.35 12.10 1.40
N TYR A 184 4.64 10.79 1.33
CA TYR A 184 3.69 9.68 1.41
C TYR A 184 2.46 9.78 0.49
N ALA A 185 2.51 10.65 -0.51
CA ALA A 185 1.34 11.14 -1.25
C ALA A 185 1.41 10.88 -2.75
N PHE A 186 2.41 10.12 -3.20
CA PHE A 186 2.62 9.83 -4.60
C PHE A 186 2.59 8.34 -4.85
N SER A 187 2.09 7.94 -6.02
CA SER A 187 2.21 6.59 -6.55
C SER A 187 2.92 6.60 -7.89
N LEU A 188 3.58 5.48 -8.17
CA LEU A 188 4.16 5.18 -9.46
C LEU A 188 3.08 4.60 -10.36
N GLY A 189 3.10 4.94 -11.64
CA GLY A 189 2.39 4.13 -12.61
C GLY A 189 2.02 4.84 -13.88
N TRP A 190 1.93 4.04 -14.94
CA TRP A 190 1.43 4.47 -16.23
C TRP A 190 0.43 3.41 -16.67
N HIS A 191 -0.79 3.83 -17.02
CA HIS A 191 -1.75 2.94 -17.66
C HIS A 191 -1.54 3.06 -19.17
N ASP A 192 -1.48 1.92 -19.86
CA ASP A 192 -1.26 1.76 -21.30
C ASP A 192 -2.40 2.39 -22.13
N ASN A 193 -2.39 3.72 -22.22
CA ASN A 193 -3.38 4.51 -22.94
C ASN A 193 -2.72 5.47 -23.96
N GLY A 194 -1.45 5.27 -24.32
CA GLY A 194 -0.78 6.17 -25.26
C GLY A 194 0.72 5.94 -25.42
N ASN A 195 1.45 7.01 -25.76
CA ASN A 195 2.91 6.97 -25.84
C ASN A 195 3.51 6.87 -24.43
N ILE A 196 4.53 6.03 -24.29
CA ILE A 196 5.31 5.90 -23.05
C ILE A 196 5.97 7.27 -22.76
N PRO A 197 5.70 7.88 -21.60
CA PRO A 197 6.34 9.13 -21.20
C PRO A 197 7.87 8.99 -21.09
N GLU A 198 8.60 10.09 -21.30
CA GLU A 198 10.06 10.10 -21.23
C GLU A 198 10.59 9.68 -19.85
N HIS A 199 9.85 10.07 -18.80
CA HIS A 199 10.14 9.82 -17.40
C HIS A 199 9.01 9.03 -16.73
N LEU A 200 9.31 8.36 -15.62
CA LEU A 200 8.33 7.60 -14.85
C LEU A 200 7.26 8.55 -14.30
N PRO A 201 5.96 8.33 -14.61
CA PRO A 201 4.92 9.21 -14.09
C PRO A 201 4.76 9.07 -12.58
N VAL A 202 4.67 10.23 -11.91
CA VAL A 202 4.43 10.37 -10.48
C VAL A 202 3.05 10.98 -10.30
N ILE A 203 2.16 10.25 -9.62
CA ILE A 203 0.75 10.60 -9.57
C ILE A 203 0.35 10.87 -8.11
N PRO A 204 -0.26 12.04 -7.80
CA PRO A 204 -0.77 12.31 -6.47
C PRO A 204 -1.94 11.36 -6.13
N ILE A 205 -1.91 10.78 -4.93
CA ILE A 205 -2.86 9.71 -4.54
C ILE A 205 -4.10 10.21 -3.80
N ARG A 206 -4.26 11.52 -3.62
CA ARG A 206 -5.50 12.13 -3.08
C ARG A 206 -5.66 13.56 -3.59
N ARG A 207 -6.88 14.08 -3.46
CA ARG A 207 -7.18 15.49 -3.77
C ARG A 207 -6.33 16.42 -2.89
N ASN A 208 -5.94 17.56 -3.46
CA ASN A 208 -5.15 18.62 -2.83
C ASN A 208 -3.70 18.26 -2.47
N VAL A 209 -3.16 17.18 -3.02
CA VAL A 209 -1.70 16.96 -3.05
C VAL A 209 -1.15 17.71 -4.27
N PRO A 210 -0.19 18.62 -4.10
CA PRO A 210 0.46 19.29 -5.21
C PRO A 210 1.08 18.28 -6.19
N GLU A 211 1.21 18.68 -7.45
CA GLU A 211 1.98 17.89 -8.42
C GLU A 211 3.43 17.74 -7.96
N TYR A 212 4.04 16.61 -8.32
CA TYR A 212 5.43 16.34 -7.99
C TYR A 212 6.34 17.38 -8.66
N ALA A 213 7.08 18.13 -7.84
CA ALA A 213 7.98 19.21 -8.29
C ALA A 213 9.46 18.84 -8.23
N GLY A 214 9.79 17.58 -7.90
CA GLY A 214 11.17 17.11 -7.82
C GLY A 214 11.78 16.74 -9.18
N PRO A 215 13.05 16.30 -9.21
CA PRO A 215 13.71 15.89 -10.45
C PRO A 215 12.98 14.70 -11.10
N PRO A 216 12.98 14.61 -12.45
CA PRO A 216 12.29 13.54 -13.15
C PRO A 216 12.85 12.16 -12.76
N LEU A 217 11.96 11.21 -12.46
CA LEU A 217 12.35 9.87 -12.08
C LEU A 217 12.59 8.98 -13.32
N PRO A 218 13.67 8.19 -13.36
CA PRO A 218 13.91 7.25 -14.45
C PRO A 218 12.96 6.05 -14.35
N TRP A 219 12.72 5.42 -15.51
CA TRP A 219 12.01 4.14 -15.57
C TRP A 219 12.81 3.03 -14.87
N PRO A 220 12.13 2.04 -14.25
CA PRO A 220 12.81 0.89 -13.68
C PRO A 220 13.65 0.14 -14.74
N PRO A 221 14.80 -0.40 -14.33
CA PRO A 221 15.60 -1.27 -15.16
C PRO A 221 14.78 -2.37 -15.85
N GLY A 222 15.01 -2.57 -17.14
CA GLY A 222 14.32 -3.59 -17.94
C GLY A 222 12.95 -3.18 -18.50
N TRP A 223 12.28 -2.12 -18.03
CA TRP A 223 10.93 -1.76 -18.53
C TRP A 223 10.89 -1.17 -19.93
N ARG A 224 11.94 -0.43 -20.34
CA ARG A 224 12.00 0.22 -21.65
C ARG A 224 11.94 -0.76 -22.84
N HIS A 225 12.29 -2.03 -22.61
CA HIS A 225 12.31 -3.07 -23.66
C HIS A 225 11.02 -3.90 -23.72
N ILE A 226 10.19 -3.87 -22.67
CA ILE A 226 8.98 -4.70 -22.57
C ILE A 226 7.89 -4.16 -23.51
N TRP A 227 7.70 -2.84 -23.54
CA TRP A 227 6.64 -2.20 -24.33
C TRP A 227 7.03 -1.88 -25.79
N ARG A 228 8.32 -1.94 -26.13
CA ARG A 228 8.78 -1.84 -27.53
C ARG A 228 8.55 -3.13 -28.32
N THR A 229 8.35 -4.26 -27.63
CA THR A 229 8.28 -5.61 -28.22
C THR A 229 6.86 -6.16 -28.26
N SER A 230 5.84 -5.31 -28.12
CA SER A 230 4.42 -5.64 -28.34
C SER A 230 4.06 -5.86 -29.83
N GLY A 231 5.06 -6.12 -30.68
CA GLY A 231 4.92 -6.60 -32.04
C GLY A 231 5.57 -7.98 -32.14
N LYS A 232 4.72 -9.03 -32.19
CA LYS A 232 5.08 -10.45 -32.37
C LYS A 232 6.30 -10.92 -31.56
N SER A 233 6.05 -11.33 -30.32
CA SER A 233 7.01 -12.03 -29.46
C SER A 233 7.69 -13.19 -30.20
N PRO A 234 9.02 -13.19 -30.42
CA PRO A 234 9.72 -14.39 -30.80
C PRO A 234 9.87 -15.25 -29.55
N LEU A 235 9.17 -16.39 -29.56
CA LEU A 235 9.34 -17.48 -28.61
C LEU A 235 10.84 -17.77 -28.41
N LEU A 236 11.39 -17.41 -27.25
CA LEU A 236 12.63 -18.00 -26.76
C LEU A 236 12.25 -19.07 -25.74
N ARG A 237 12.13 -20.31 -26.22
CA ARG A 237 12.16 -21.49 -25.35
C ARG A 237 13.49 -21.49 -24.60
N TYR A 238 13.42 -21.52 -23.28
CA TYR A 238 14.56 -21.73 -22.40
C TYR A 238 14.42 -23.08 -21.72
N ASP A 239 15.36 -23.99 -21.99
CA ASP A 239 15.53 -25.25 -21.26
C ASP A 239 16.64 -25.07 -20.22
N PRO A 240 16.31 -25.02 -18.91
CA PRO A 240 17.32 -24.82 -17.87
C PRO A 240 18.19 -26.08 -17.67
N PRO A 241 19.50 -25.93 -17.39
CA PRO A 241 20.34 -27.06 -17.03
C PRO A 241 19.99 -27.57 -15.62
N VAL A 242 19.86 -28.89 -15.49
CA VAL A 242 19.66 -29.57 -14.20
C VAL A 242 20.89 -29.32 -13.33
N ARG A 243 20.72 -28.57 -12.24
CA ARG A 243 21.75 -28.40 -11.20
C ARG A 243 21.22 -28.93 -9.88
N THR A 244 21.97 -29.88 -9.34
CA THR A 244 21.74 -30.56 -8.07
C THR A 244 21.71 -29.56 -6.93
N THR A 245 20.56 -29.43 -6.26
CA THR A 245 20.40 -28.64 -5.04
C THR A 245 20.94 -29.43 -3.85
N TYR A 246 21.91 -28.86 -3.13
CA TYR A 246 22.22 -29.31 -1.77
C TYR A 246 21.12 -28.78 -0.85
N ARG A 247 20.26 -29.70 -0.40
CA ARG A 247 19.26 -29.45 0.65
C ARG A 247 19.99 -29.41 2.00
N ILE A 248 19.73 -28.38 2.80
CA ILE A 248 19.97 -28.46 4.24
C ILE A 248 18.78 -29.25 4.81
N THR A 249 19.04 -30.48 5.21
CA THR A 249 18.07 -31.32 5.92
C THR A 249 18.02 -30.84 7.38
N PRO A 250 16.84 -30.69 8.01
CA PRO A 250 16.78 -30.55 9.45
C PRO A 250 17.22 -31.87 10.10
N GLU A 251 18.06 -31.77 11.14
CA GLU A 251 18.47 -32.93 11.94
C GLU A 251 17.26 -33.60 12.60
N PRO A 252 17.29 -34.95 12.76
CA PRO A 252 16.23 -35.67 13.44
C PRO A 252 16.17 -35.26 14.91
N GLN A 253 14.96 -34.96 15.38
CA GLN A 253 14.68 -34.86 16.81
C GLN A 253 14.59 -36.29 17.36
N ASP A 254 15.43 -36.61 18.35
CA ASP A 254 15.32 -37.78 19.22
C ASP A 254 14.06 -37.71 20.11
#